data_AF-A0A478FQF5-F1
#
_entry.id   AF-A0A478FQF5-F1
#
_cell.length_a   1.000
_cell.length_b   1.000
_cell.length_c   1.000
_cell.angle_alpha   90.00
_cell.angle_beta   90.00
_cell.angle_gamma   90.00
#
_symmetry.space_group_name_H-M   'P 1'
#
loop_
_entity.id
_entity.type
_entity.pdbx_description
1 polymer ?
#
loop_
_entity_poly.entity_id
_entity_poly.type
_entity_poly.pdbx_seq_one_letter_code
_entity_poly.pdbx_strand_id
1 'polypeptide(L)'
;MLFTASKRKIMKLVLSFLTEEEIKNLAVDINGIYTFQEQMDGGFSDLVSIHGRRRAKKEIEKTIAAFRANAAISKDRYDTSGFKLVDDLRKVLFRKSFEDRMLEWFDRKRLREIRERAEEFYKLHPELRPRK
;
A
#
# COMPACT_ATOMS: atom_id res chain seq x y z
N MET A 1 19.81 -8.09 -15.37
CA MET A 1 18.42 -7.64 -15.07
C MET A 1 17.85 -8.52 -13.97
N LEU A 2 17.47 -7.95 -12.83
CA LEU A 2 16.71 -8.68 -11.81
C LEU A 2 15.30 -8.93 -12.36
N PHE A 3 14.99 -10.16 -12.73
CA PHE A 3 13.66 -10.56 -13.23
C PHE A 3 12.65 -10.52 -12.10
N THR A 4 12.10 -9.34 -11.81
CA THR A 4 10.99 -9.19 -10.88
C THR A 4 9.70 -9.69 -11.54
N ALA A 5 8.81 -10.30 -10.75
CA ALA A 5 7.55 -10.80 -11.31
C ALA A 5 6.62 -9.62 -11.63
N SER A 6 6.08 -9.55 -12.85
CA SER A 6 5.11 -8.51 -13.22
C SER A 6 3.92 -8.49 -12.26
N LYS A 7 3.41 -7.30 -11.92
CA LYS A 7 2.26 -7.10 -11.01
C LYS A 7 1.10 -8.06 -11.28
N ARG A 8 0.67 -8.17 -12.54
CA ARG A 8 -0.41 -9.08 -12.98
C ARG A 8 -0.15 -10.55 -12.63
N LYS A 9 1.11 -11.01 -12.70
CA LYS A 9 1.50 -12.38 -12.31
C LYS A 9 1.47 -12.56 -10.79
N ILE A 10 1.85 -11.54 -10.02
CA ILE A 10 1.77 -11.55 -8.56
C ILE A 10 0.30 -11.61 -8.13
N MET A 11 -0.56 -10.78 -8.70
CA MET A 11 -2.00 -10.79 -8.41
C MET A 11 -2.67 -12.12 -8.73
N LYS A 12 -2.40 -12.69 -9.91
CA LYS A 12 -2.86 -14.05 -10.26
C LYS A 12 -2.38 -15.10 -9.25
N LEU A 13 -1.15 -14.95 -8.75
CA LEU A 13 -0.59 -15.85 -7.77
C LEU A 13 -1.29 -15.71 -6.41
N VAL A 14 -1.56 -14.48 -5.94
CA VAL A 14 -2.35 -14.23 -4.73
C VAL A 14 -3.72 -14.89 -4.83
N LEU A 15 -4.45 -14.66 -5.92
CA LEU A 15 -5.77 -15.26 -6.12
C LEU A 15 -5.72 -16.79 -6.11
N SER A 16 -4.65 -17.40 -6.65
CA SER A 16 -4.51 -18.87 -6.66
C SER A 16 -4.31 -19.51 -5.28
N PHE A 17 -4.01 -18.71 -4.25
CA PHE A 17 -3.85 -19.19 -2.87
C PHE A 17 -5.12 -19.03 -2.02
N LEU A 18 -6.14 -18.37 -2.56
CA LEU A 18 -7.41 -18.12 -1.90
C LEU A 18 -8.50 -18.99 -2.54
N THR A 19 -9.46 -19.41 -1.73
CA THR A 19 -10.67 -20.05 -2.25
C THR A 19 -11.62 -18.99 -2.83
N GLU A 20 -12.55 -19.42 -3.68
CA GLU A 20 -13.57 -18.50 -4.21
C GLU A 20 -14.43 -17.88 -3.11
N GLU A 21 -14.70 -18.62 -2.04
CA GLU A 21 -15.46 -18.14 -0.89
C GLU A 21 -14.68 -17.08 -0.10
N GLU A 22 -13.38 -17.31 0.13
CA GLU A 22 -12.51 -16.30 0.74
C GLU A 22 -12.49 -15.02 -0.11
N ILE A 23 -12.35 -15.14 -1.44
CA ILE A 23 -12.34 -13.98 -2.34
C ILE A 23 -13.64 -13.18 -2.25
N LYS A 24 -14.79 -13.85 -2.17
CA LYS A 24 -16.10 -13.19 -2.00
C LYS A 24 -16.21 -12.48 -0.65
N ASN A 25 -15.74 -13.11 0.42
CA ASN A 25 -15.78 -12.54 1.77
C ASN A 25 -14.81 -11.36 1.94
N LEU A 26 -13.78 -11.26 1.10
CA LEU A 26 -12.85 -10.12 1.07
C LEU A 26 -13.38 -8.93 0.26
N ALA A 27 -14.52 -9.04 -0.41
CA ALA A 27 -15.18 -7.91 -1.05
C ALA A 27 -15.64 -6.90 0.02
N VAL A 28 -15.51 -5.62 -0.29
CA VAL A 28 -15.88 -4.55 0.64
C VAL A 28 -16.94 -3.67 0.00
N ASP A 29 -18.00 -3.38 0.76
CA ASP A 29 -19.06 -2.46 0.35
C ASP A 29 -18.88 -1.12 1.06
N ILE A 30 -18.29 -0.15 0.35
CA ILE A 30 -18.15 1.24 0.80
C ILE A 30 -18.47 2.13 -0.39
N ASN A 31 -19.70 2.62 -0.48
CA ASN A 31 -20.20 3.38 -1.63
C ASN A 31 -20.11 2.58 -2.96
N GLY A 32 -20.36 1.27 -2.90
CA GLY A 32 -20.23 0.33 -4.00
C GLY A 32 -19.48 -0.93 -3.58
N ILE A 33 -19.75 -2.04 -4.28
CA ILE A 33 -19.08 -3.33 -4.04
C ILE A 33 -17.73 -3.31 -4.76
N TYR A 34 -16.65 -3.26 -3.99
CA TYR A 34 -15.29 -3.41 -4.50
C TYR A 34 -14.83 -4.85 -4.31
N THR A 35 -14.66 -5.56 -5.42
CA THR A 35 -14.12 -6.91 -5.43
C THR A 35 -12.68 -6.92 -4.90
N PHE A 36 -12.25 -8.05 -4.34
CA PHE A 36 -10.87 -8.18 -3.87
C PHE A 36 -9.83 -7.95 -4.98
N GLN A 37 -10.19 -8.27 -6.23
CA GLN A 37 -9.33 -7.98 -7.38
C GLN A 37 -9.19 -6.48 -7.63
N GLU A 38 -10.28 -5.71 -7.60
CA GLU A 38 -10.24 -4.24 -7.75
C GLU A 38 -9.47 -3.58 -6.61
N GLN A 39 -9.64 -4.08 -5.38
CA GLN A 39 -8.86 -3.62 -4.23
C GLN A 39 -7.35 -3.84 -4.44
N MET A 40 -6.93 -5.00 -4.98
CA MET A 40 -5.54 -5.23 -5.34
C MET A 40 -5.06 -4.37 -6.50
N ASP A 41 -5.89 -4.17 -7.53
CA ASP A 41 -5.50 -3.37 -8.70
C ASP A 41 -5.21 -1.93 -8.31
N GLY A 42 -6.06 -1.34 -7.46
CA GLY A 42 -5.86 -0.02 -6.87
C GLY A 42 -4.75 0.00 -5.81
N GLY A 43 -4.74 -0.94 -4.87
CA GLY A 43 -3.75 -0.98 -3.78
C GLY A 43 -2.31 -1.22 -4.23
N PHE A 44 -2.14 -1.83 -5.42
CA PHE A 44 -0.85 -2.03 -6.06
C PHE A 44 -0.62 -1.09 -7.25
N SER A 45 -1.44 -0.04 -7.44
CA SER A 45 -1.20 0.95 -8.50
C SER A 45 0.16 1.61 -8.29
N ASP A 46 0.89 1.84 -9.39
CA ASP A 46 2.17 2.57 -9.40
C ASP A 46 3.31 1.94 -8.58
N LEU A 47 3.10 0.72 -8.06
CA LEU A 47 4.12 0.01 -7.31
C LEU A 47 4.93 -0.95 -8.18
N VAL A 48 6.20 -1.08 -7.83
CA VAL A 48 7.16 -1.97 -8.46
C VAL A 48 7.38 -3.18 -7.57
N SER A 49 7.25 -4.37 -8.15
CA SER A 49 7.53 -5.63 -7.46
C SER A 49 8.99 -5.71 -7.03
N ILE A 50 9.26 -6.11 -5.78
CA ILE A 50 10.63 -6.23 -5.24
C ILE A 50 11.21 -7.64 -5.32
N HIS A 51 10.39 -8.62 -5.68
CA HIS A 51 10.77 -10.03 -5.67
C HIS A 51 10.60 -10.69 -7.04
N GLY A 52 11.50 -11.62 -7.34
CA GLY A 52 11.30 -12.62 -8.39
C GLY A 52 10.23 -13.64 -7.97
N ARG A 53 9.69 -14.39 -8.94
CA ARG A 53 8.51 -15.27 -8.77
C ARG A 53 8.60 -16.22 -7.57
N ARG A 54 9.75 -16.88 -7.36
CA ARG A 54 9.94 -17.87 -6.29
C ARG A 54 9.86 -17.24 -4.89
N ARG A 55 10.45 -16.05 -4.72
CA ARG A 55 10.42 -15.34 -3.43
C ARG A 55 9.07 -14.68 -3.19
N ALA A 56 8.46 -14.10 -4.22
CA ALA A 56 7.10 -13.58 -4.15
C ALA A 56 6.09 -14.65 -3.71
N LYS A 57 6.20 -15.88 -4.25
CA LYS A 57 5.36 -17.02 -3.84
C LYS A 57 5.43 -17.28 -2.33
N LYS A 58 6.65 -17.36 -1.79
CA LYS A 58 6.88 -17.62 -0.35
C LYS A 58 6.30 -16.52 0.54
N GLU A 59 6.49 -15.26 0.16
CA GLU A 59 5.94 -14.14 0.93
C GLU A 59 4.41 -14.13 0.88
N ILE A 60 3.79 -14.40 -0.29
CA ILE A 60 2.33 -14.53 -0.42
C ILE A 60 1.80 -15.65 0.50
N GLU A 61 2.40 -16.84 0.46
CA GLU A 61 2.01 -17.97 1.30
C GLU A 61 2.05 -17.60 2.78
N LYS A 62 3.13 -16.95 3.21
CA LYS A 62 3.31 -16.51 4.60
C LYS A 62 2.28 -15.45 5.01
N THR A 63 2.03 -14.46 4.16
CA THR A 63 1.08 -13.38 4.44
C THR A 63 -0.36 -13.91 4.50
N ILE A 64 -0.76 -14.79 3.58
CA ILE A 64 -2.10 -15.39 3.60
C ILE A 64 -2.29 -16.31 4.82
N ALA A 65 -1.27 -17.10 5.18
CA ALA A 65 -1.33 -17.93 6.38
C ALA A 65 -1.50 -17.09 7.66
N ALA A 66 -0.75 -15.99 7.78
CA ALA A 66 -0.88 -15.06 8.90
C ALA A 66 -2.26 -14.38 8.92
N PHE A 67 -2.78 -14.00 7.76
CA PHE A 67 -4.12 -13.42 7.64
C PHE A 67 -5.22 -14.40 8.09
N ARG A 68 -5.18 -15.66 7.65
CA ARG A 68 -6.13 -16.70 8.08
C ARG A 68 -6.05 -16.95 9.59
N ALA A 69 -4.84 -17.00 10.14
CA ALA A 69 -4.63 -17.18 11.58
C ALA A 69 -5.22 -16.01 12.38
N ASN A 70 -5.01 -14.78 11.93
CA ASN A 70 -5.60 -13.60 12.54
C ASN A 70 -7.12 -13.58 12.40
N ALA A 71 -7.66 -13.99 11.25
CA ALA A 71 -9.10 -14.04 11.02
C ALA A 71 -9.83 -15.06 11.92
N ALA A 72 -9.15 -16.13 12.32
CA ALA A 72 -9.70 -17.12 13.25
C ALA A 72 -9.78 -16.61 14.70
N ILE A 73 -8.98 -15.59 15.06
CA ILE A 73 -8.81 -15.13 16.46
C ILE A 73 -9.40 -13.73 16.67
N SER A 74 -9.31 -12.85 15.66
CA SER A 74 -9.70 -11.46 15.79
C SER A 74 -11.22 -11.31 15.74
N LYS A 75 -11.74 -10.49 16.66
CA LYS A 75 -13.14 -10.02 16.62
C LYS A 75 -13.29 -8.71 15.81
N ASP A 76 -12.18 -8.15 15.33
CA ASP A 76 -12.18 -6.91 14.57
C ASP A 76 -12.48 -7.18 13.08
N ARG A 77 -13.43 -6.43 12.53
CA ARG A 77 -13.76 -6.47 11.09
C ARG A 77 -12.62 -5.95 10.23
N TYR A 78 -11.76 -5.07 10.75
CA TYR A 78 -10.66 -4.54 9.97
C TYR A 78 -9.58 -5.60 9.72
N ASP A 79 -9.23 -6.38 10.74
CA ASP A 79 -8.20 -7.43 10.67
C ASP A 79 -8.56 -8.58 9.71
N THR A 80 -9.85 -8.70 9.40
CA THR A 80 -10.45 -9.73 8.53
C THR A 80 -10.83 -9.17 7.15
N SER A 81 -10.57 -7.89 6.89
CA SER A 81 -10.98 -7.22 5.65
C SER A 81 -10.03 -7.46 4.47
N GLY A 82 -10.57 -7.37 3.26
CA GLY A 82 -9.79 -7.36 2.01
C GLY A 82 -8.70 -6.27 2.01
N PHE A 83 -9.02 -5.06 2.49
CA PHE A 83 -8.07 -3.95 2.57
C PHE A 83 -6.84 -4.28 3.41
N LYS A 84 -7.03 -4.95 4.55
CA LYS A 84 -5.92 -5.33 5.43
C LYS A 84 -4.98 -6.32 4.74
N LEU A 85 -5.53 -7.34 4.07
CA LEU A 85 -4.74 -8.31 3.33
C LEU A 85 -3.99 -7.65 2.16
N VAL A 86 -4.63 -6.73 1.43
CA VAL A 86 -3.98 -5.96 0.35
C VAL A 86 -2.84 -5.12 0.89
N ASP A 87 -3.03 -4.42 2.02
CA ASP A 87 -1.97 -3.61 2.63
C ASP A 87 -0.78 -4.44 3.11
N ASP A 88 -1.03 -5.61 3.70
CA ASP A 88 0.04 -6.50 4.16
C ASP A 88 0.82 -7.09 2.97
N LEU A 89 0.13 -7.49 1.89
CA LEU A 89 0.77 -7.92 0.64
C LEU A 89 1.55 -6.78 -0.03
N ARG A 90 1.02 -5.55 0.02
CA ARG A 90 1.68 -4.35 -0.51
C ARG A 90 3.05 -4.16 0.11
N LYS A 91 3.12 -4.22 1.45
CA LYS A 91 4.36 -3.99 2.22
C LYS A 91 5.44 -5.03 1.92
N VAL A 92 5.07 -6.29 1.69
CA VAL A 92 6.02 -7.39 1.51
C VAL A 92 6.40 -7.65 0.06
N LEU A 93 5.57 -7.29 -0.91
CA LEU A 93 5.79 -7.65 -2.33
C LEU A 93 6.18 -6.48 -3.22
N PHE A 94 5.97 -5.25 -2.75
CA PHE A 94 6.06 -4.07 -3.59
C PHE A 94 6.80 -2.92 -2.91
N ARG A 95 7.34 -2.01 -3.72
CA ARG A 95 7.89 -0.72 -3.31
C ARG A 95 7.38 0.37 -4.25
N LYS A 96 7.42 1.62 -3.79
CA LYS A 96 7.17 2.79 -4.66
C LYS A 96 8.11 2.79 -5.86
N SER A 97 7.62 3.26 -7.00
CA SER A 97 8.44 3.46 -8.18
C SER A 97 9.55 4.51 -7.88
N PHE A 98 10.59 4.53 -8.71
CA PHE A 98 11.62 5.57 -8.60
C PHE A 98 11.02 6.96 -8.88
N GLU A 99 10.07 7.06 -9.80
CA GLU A 99 9.34 8.28 -10.13
C GLU A 99 8.54 8.80 -8.93
N ASP A 100 7.82 7.94 -8.23
CA ASP A 100 7.09 8.33 -7.01
C ASP A 100 8.04 8.82 -5.91
N ARG A 101 9.19 8.15 -5.75
CA ARG A 101 10.22 8.57 -4.78
C ARG A 101 10.82 9.93 -5.13
N MET A 102 10.97 10.22 -6.43
CA MET A 102 11.44 11.52 -6.91
C MET A 102 10.39 12.61 -6.71
N LEU A 103 9.11 12.33 -7.02
CA LEU A 103 7.99 13.23 -6.75
C LEU A 103 7.92 13.61 -5.25
N GLU A 104 7.96 12.61 -4.36
CA GLU A 104 7.98 12.88 -2.91
C GLU A 104 9.19 13.69 -2.46
N TRP A 105 10.35 13.47 -3.09
CA TRP A 105 11.55 14.25 -2.79
C TRP A 105 11.39 15.71 -3.23
N PHE A 106 10.85 15.95 -4.43
CA PHE A 106 10.56 17.30 -4.92
C PHE A 106 9.53 18.02 -4.05
N ASP A 107 8.44 17.35 -3.67
CA ASP A 107 7.43 17.93 -2.80
C ASP A 107 7.99 18.28 -1.42
N ARG A 108 8.81 17.40 -0.82
CA ARG A 108 9.49 17.69 0.44
C ARG A 108 10.45 18.87 0.32
N LYS A 109 11.19 18.96 -0.79
CA LYS A 109 12.10 20.07 -1.05
C LYS A 109 11.32 21.39 -1.16
N ARG A 110 10.23 21.41 -1.91
CA ARG A 110 9.35 22.57 -2.08
C ARG A 110 8.72 23.01 -0.75
N LEU A 111 8.23 22.07 0.05
CA LEU A 111 7.69 22.36 1.38
C LEU A 111 8.74 22.96 2.32
N ARG A 112 10.00 22.50 2.22
CA ARG A 112 11.12 23.08 2.99
C ARG A 112 11.40 24.52 2.57
N GLU A 113 11.47 24.79 1.27
CA GLU A 113 11.69 26.15 0.74
C GLU A 113 10.58 27.12 1.15
N ILE A 114 9.31 26.68 1.11
CA ILE A 114 8.17 27.47 1.58
C ILE A 114 8.31 27.78 3.08
N ARG A 115 8.71 26.78 3.87
CA ARG A 115 8.89 26.94 5.31
C ARG A 115 10.03 27.90 5.65
N GLU A 116 11.16 27.79 4.97
CA GLU A 116 12.32 28.68 5.14
C GLU A 116 11.93 30.13 4.80
N ARG A 117 11.25 30.36 3.67
CA ARG A 117 10.73 31.69 3.31
C ARG A 117 9.73 32.24 4.31
N ALA A 118 8.84 31.38 4.82
CA ALA A 118 7.90 31.79 5.86
C ALA A 118 8.63 32.16 7.16
N GLU A 119 9.66 31.42 7.56
CA GLU A 119 10.48 31.75 8.72
C GLU A 119 11.26 33.06 8.54
N GLU A 120 11.80 33.32 7.35
CA GLU A 120 12.42 34.61 7.02
C GLU A 120 11.42 35.76 7.05
N PHE A 121 10.24 35.57 6.46
CA PHE A 121 9.16 36.54 6.50
C PHE A 121 8.74 36.88 7.94
N TYR A 122 8.58 35.87 8.80
CA TYR A 122 8.22 36.09 10.21
C TYR A 122 9.37 36.64 11.07
N LYS A 123 10.63 36.52 10.64
CA LYS A 123 11.74 37.26 11.29
C LYS A 123 11.65 38.75 11.00
N LEU A 124 11.22 39.12 9.80
CA LEU A 124 11.03 40.52 9.39
C LEU A 124 9.70 41.12 9.90
N HIS A 125 8.67 40.28 10.03
CA HIS A 125 7.32 40.64 10.46
C HIS A 125 6.84 39.75 11.61
N PRO A 126 7.44 39.86 12.81
CA PRO A 126 7.11 39.00 13.96
C PRO A 126 5.65 39.13 14.42
N GLU A 127 5.03 40.29 14.21
CA GLU A 127 3.63 40.58 14.52
C GLU A 127 2.62 39.76 13.70
N LEU A 128 3.02 39.32 12.50
CA LEU A 128 2.18 38.53 11.59
C LEU A 128 2.31 37.02 11.84
N ARG A 129 3.14 36.59 12.80
CA ARG A 129 3.36 35.17 13.07
C ARG A 129 2.10 34.53 13.66
N PRO A 130 1.59 33.42 13.07
CA PRO A 130 0.45 32.71 13.62
C PRO A 130 0.75 32.28 15.06
N ARG A 131 -0.10 32.69 16.00
CA ARG A 131 -0.05 32.17 17.37
C ARG A 131 -0.62 30.76 17.34
N LYS A 132 0.10 29.82 17.96
CA LYS A 132 -0.30 28.42 18.09
C LYS A 132 -1.60 28.26 18.86
#